data_AF-A0A453E2U0-F1
#
_entry.id   AF-A0A453E2U0-F1
#
_cell.length_a   1.000
_cell.length_b   1.000
_cell.length_c   1.000
_cell.angle_alpha   90.00
_cell.angle_beta   90.00
_cell.angle_gamma   90.00
#
_symmetry.space_group_name_H-M   'P 1'
#
loop_
_entity.id
_entity.type
_entity.pdbx_description
1 polymer ?
#
loop_
_entity_poly.entity_id
_entity_poly.type
_entity_poly.pdbx_seq_one_letter_code
_entity_poly.pdbx_strand_id
1 'polypeptide(L)' 'MGGRNIGVAVDFSSCSKAALRWASTNLARSGDQLVLIHVNNSYQNEQG' A
#
# COMPACT_ATOMS: atom_id res chain seq x y z
N MET A 1 -2.32 -19.70 13.55
CA MET A 1 -2.84 -18.34 13.84
C MET A 1 -2.75 -17.55 12.55
N GLY A 2 -3.88 -17.29 11.89
CA GLY A 2 -3.92 -16.59 10.60
C GLY A 2 -4.02 -15.09 10.80
N GLY A 3 -2.90 -14.38 10.71
CA GLY A 3 -2.89 -12.93 10.59
C GLY A 3 -3.57 -12.47 9.30
N ARG A 4 -4.26 -11.33 9.31
CA ARG A 4 -4.88 -10.79 8.10
C ARG A 4 -3.85 -10.04 7.28
N ASN A 5 -3.94 -10.16 5.97
CA ASN A 5 -3.15 -9.36 5.05
C ASN A 5 -3.94 -8.10 4.68
N ILE A 6 -3.35 -6.94 4.92
CA ILE A 6 -3.95 -5.63 4.67
C ILE A 6 -3.14 -4.94 3.58
N GLY A 7 -3.70 -4.86 2.37
CA GLY A 7 -3.07 -4.16 1.25
C GLY A 7 -3.35 -2.65 1.29
N VAL A 8 -2.32 -1.82 1.13
CA VAL A 8 -2.46 -0.36 0.99
C VAL A 8 -1.77 0.08 -0.29
N ALA A 9 -2.55 0.58 -1.25
CA ALA A 9 -2.02 1.17 -2.47
C ALA A 9 -1.43 2.56 -2.17
N VAL A 10 -0.21 2.81 -2.63
CA VAL A 10 0.50 4.07 -2.43
C VAL A 10 1.10 4.59 -3.75
N ASP A 11 1.01 5.89 -3.96
CA ASP A 11 1.54 6.62 -5.13
C ASP A 11 2.57 7.69 -4.72
N PHE A 12 3.08 7.63 -3.48
CA PHE A 12 3.99 8.59 -2.85
C PHE A 12 3.50 10.04 -2.72
N SER A 13 2.25 10.33 -3.09
CA SER A 13 1.59 11.61 -2.80
C SER A 13 1.44 11.84 -1.29
N SER A 14 1.18 13.08 -0.88
CA SER A 14 0.86 13.42 0.51
C SER A 14 -0.40 12.70 0.99
N CYS A 15 -1.40 12.54 0.11
CA CYS A 15 -2.66 11.86 0.40
C CYS A 15 -2.44 10.36 0.68
N SER A 16 -1.68 9.65 -0.17
CA SER A 16 -1.43 8.21 0.04
C SER A 16 -0.60 7.93 1.29
N LYS A 17 0.33 8.83 1.65
CA LYS A 17 1.06 8.74 2.93
C LYS A 17 0.14 8.91 4.15
N ALA A 18 -0.85 9.80 4.06
CA ALA A 18 -1.85 9.96 5.13
C ALA A 18 -2.75 8.72 5.23
N ALA A 19 -3.19 8.15 4.10
CA ALA A 19 -3.97 6.92 4.05
C ALA A 19 -3.21 5.72 4.65
N LEU A 20 -1.91 5.59 4.35
CA LEU A 20 -1.05 4.58 4.96
C LEU A 20 -0.96 4.73 6.47
N ARG A 21 -0.75 5.95 6.97
CA ARG A 21 -0.72 6.20 8.42
C ARG A 21 -2.04 5.81 9.08
N TRP A 22 -3.16 6.20 8.48
CA TRP A 22 -4.48 5.82 8.98
C TRP A 22 -4.67 4.30 9.00
N ALA A 23 -4.29 3.59 7.93
CA ALA A 23 -4.40 2.14 7.85
C ALA A 23 -3.53 1.43 8.91
N SER A 24 -2.30 1.90 9.11
CA SER A 24 -1.40 1.36 10.14
C SER A 24 -1.92 1.59 11.56
N THR A 25 -2.60 2.71 11.82
CA THR A 25 -3.10 3.03 13.17
C THR A 25 -4.44 2.34 13.47
N ASN A 26 -5.32 2.20 12.47
CA ASN A 26 -6.70 1.81 12.70
C ASN A 26 -7.01 0.36 12.26
N LEU A 27 -6.34 -0.13 11.22
CA LEU A 27 -6.63 -1.46 10.66
C LEU A 27 -5.67 -2.52 11.20
N ALA A 28 -4.38 -2.22 11.23
CA ALA A 28 -3.34 -3.17 11.63
C ALA A 28 -3.42 -3.51 13.13
N ARG A 29 -3.43 -4.80 13.43
CA ARG A 29 -3.32 -5.35 14.79
C ARG A 29 -2.09 -6.24 14.88
N SER A 30 -1.70 -6.58 16.11
CA SER A 30 -0.62 -7.54 16.34
C SER A 30 -0.92 -8.85 15.62
N GLY A 31 0.04 -9.32 14.81
CA GLY A 31 -0.11 -10.51 13.96
C GLY A 31 -0.64 -10.25 12.55
N ASP A 32 -1.19 -9.07 12.25
CA ASP A 32 -1.55 -8.69 10.88
C ASP A 32 -0.31 -8.30 10.06
N GLN A 33 -0.40 -8.47 8.74
CA GLN A 33 0.64 -8.10 7.78
C GLN A 33 0.13 -6.91 6.95
N LEU A 34 0.84 -5.78 7.00
CA LEU A 34 0.55 -4.64 6.16
C LEU A 34 1.40 -4.72 4.88
N VAL A 35 0.74 -4.87 3.73
CA VAL A 35 1.38 -5.00 2.42
C VAL A 35 1.23 -3.68 1.67
N LEU A 36 2.36 -3.05 1.34
CA LEU A 36 2.38 -1.81 0.57
C LEU A 36 2.44 -2.12 -0.93
N ILE A 37 1.52 -1.57 -1.71
CA ILE A 37 1.44 -1.77 -3.16
C ILE A 37 1.71 -0.44 -3.84
N HIS A 38 2.84 -0.32 -4.53
CA HIS A 38 3.16 0.83 -5.37
C HIS A 38 3.20 0.39 -6.83
N VAL A 39 2.36 1.00 -7.66
CA VAL A 39 2.37 0.78 -9.11
C VAL A 39 3.29 1.83 -9.74
N ASN A 40 4.45 1.39 -10.23
CA ASN A 40 5.30 2.24 -11.03
C ASN A 40 4.77 2.23 -12.48
N ASN A 41 4.29 3.38 -12.94
CA ASN A 41 3.78 3.54 -14.29
C ASN A 41 4.91 3.81 -15.30
N SER A 42 6.06 3.13 -15.17
CA SER A 42 7.16 3.16 -16.14
C SER A 42 6.80 2.38 -17.41
N TYR A 43 5.61 2.66 -17.94
CA TYR A 43 5.15 2.16 -19.22
C TYR A 43 5.78 3.03 -20.30
N GLN A 44 7.07 2.80 -20.57
CA GLN A 44 7.58 2.95 -21.93
C GLN A 44 7.02 1.75 -22.69
N ASN A 45 5.79 1.88 -23.20
CA ASN A 45 5.43 1.07 -24.35
C ASN A 45 6.52 1.29 -25.38
N GLU A 46 7.13 0.22 -25.86
CA GLU A 46 7.79 0.25 -27.15
C GLU A 46 6.83 0.93 -28.12
N GLN A 47 7.15 2.18 -28.48
CA GLN A 47 6.55 2.82 -29.63
C GLN A 47 7.01 1.95 -30.79
N GLY A 48 6.05 1.22 -31.38
CA GLY A 48 6.30 0.31 -32.50
C GLY A 48 7.06 0.97 -33.64
#